data_AF-A0A3E3DWJ7-F1
#
_entry.id   AF-A0A3E3DWJ7-F1
#
_cell.length_a   1.000
_cell.length_b   1.000
_cell.length_c   1.000
_cell.angle_alpha   90.00
_cell.angle_beta   90.00
_cell.angle_gamma   90.00
#
_symmetry.space_group_name_H-M   'P 1'
#
loop_
_entity.id
_entity.type
_entity.pdbx_description
1 polymer ?
#
loop_
_entity_poly.entity_id
_entity_poly.type
_entity_poly.pdbx_seq_one_letter_code
_entity_poly.pdbx_strand_id
1 'polypeptide(L)'
;MIIVRDREIIARNLINIIDVKNCQYFSQFMNDDLYDKLYDYLIKLSRGNDKAVAHIKLMMEECRPIIEKIEKDEQISNDEFNSFMEKFRVFKRKYLM
;
A
#
# COMPACT_ATOMS: atom_id res chain seq x y z
N MET A 1 3.02 16.72 13.88
CA MET A 1 2.37 17.53 12.81
C MET A 1 1.43 16.61 12.05
N ILE A 2 0.13 16.90 12.08
CA ILE A 2 -0.90 16.14 11.37
C ILE A 2 -0.94 16.69 9.94
N ILE A 3 -0.83 15.81 8.93
CA ILE A 3 -0.86 16.22 7.52
C ILE A 3 -2.09 15.56 6.89
N VAL A 4 -2.99 16.36 6.33
CA VAL A 4 -3.97 15.87 5.37
C VAL A 4 -3.19 15.53 4.10
N ARG A 5 -2.97 14.25 3.82
CA ARG A 5 -2.30 13.81 2.59
C ARG A 5 -3.37 13.45 1.56
N ASP A 6 -3.29 14.12 0.43
CA ASP A 6 -4.12 13.82 -0.74
C ASP A 6 -3.96 12.34 -1.15
N ARG A 7 -5.09 11.66 -1.45
CA ARG A 7 -5.10 10.27 -1.91
C ARG A 7 -4.17 10.04 -3.09
N GLU A 8 -4.03 11.03 -3.97
CA GLU A 8 -3.10 11.02 -5.10
C GLU A 8 -1.65 10.86 -4.64
N ILE A 9 -1.24 11.60 -3.60
CA ILE A 9 0.12 11.52 -3.05
C ILE A 9 0.35 10.15 -2.41
N ILE A 10 -0.65 9.62 -1.70
CA ILE A 10 -0.57 8.30 -1.07
C ILE A 10 -0.44 7.21 -2.15
N ALA A 11 -1.32 7.24 -3.15
CA ALA A 11 -1.33 6.31 -4.27
C ALA A 11 -0.01 6.30 -5.05
N ARG A 12 0.54 7.48 -5.36
CA ARG A 12 1.85 7.61 -6.00
C ARG A 12 2.97 7.03 -5.16
N ASN A 13 2.98 7.29 -3.86
CA ASN A 13 3.99 6.74 -2.96
C ASN A 13 3.91 5.22 -2.87
N LEU A 14 2.71 4.65 -2.80
CA LEU A 14 2.49 3.21 -2.80
C LEU A 14 3.08 2.55 -4.04
N ILE A 15 2.67 2.99 -5.25
CA ILE A 15 3.15 2.37 -6.48
C ILE A 15 4.66 2.58 -6.67
N ASN A 16 5.20 3.74 -6.29
CA ASN A 16 6.64 4.00 -6.35
C ASN A 16 7.44 3.07 -5.43
N ILE A 17 6.88 2.71 -4.27
CA ILE A 17 7.49 1.72 -3.39
C ILE A 17 7.40 0.34 -4.02
N ILE A 18 6.21 -0.15 -4.36
CA ILE A 18 6.02 -1.57 -4.72
C ILE A 18 6.44 -1.90 -6.16
N ASP A 19 6.25 -0.99 -7.11
CA ASP A 19 6.46 -1.23 -8.54
C ASP A 19 6.70 0.06 -9.33
N VAL A 20 7.85 0.69 -9.10
CA VAL A 20 8.24 1.97 -9.73
C VAL A 20 8.24 1.93 -11.27
N LYS A 21 8.39 0.75 -11.88
CA LYS A 21 8.38 0.58 -13.34
C LYS A 21 6.98 0.82 -13.93
N ASN A 22 5.95 0.65 -13.12
CA ASN A 22 4.55 0.81 -13.50
C ASN A 22 3.88 1.95 -12.70
N CYS A 23 4.65 2.98 -12.32
CA CYS A 23 4.17 4.08 -11.47
C CYS A 23 3.02 4.89 -12.10
N GLN A 24 2.84 4.84 -13.41
CA GLN A 24 1.71 5.45 -14.11
C GLN A 24 0.34 4.88 -13.69
N TYR A 25 0.30 3.65 -13.13
CA TYR A 25 -0.96 3.03 -12.68
C TYR A 25 -1.35 3.42 -11.25
N PHE A 26 -0.80 4.50 -10.68
CA PHE A 26 -1.14 4.94 -9.33
C PHE A 26 -2.63 5.19 -9.13
N SER A 27 -3.35 5.65 -10.16
CA SER A 27 -4.78 6.02 -10.06
C SER A 27 -5.69 4.88 -9.61
N GLN A 28 -5.27 3.62 -9.78
CA GLN A 28 -6.02 2.47 -9.28
C GLN A 28 -6.08 2.41 -7.75
N PHE A 29 -5.24 3.17 -7.03
CA PHE A 29 -5.15 3.23 -5.57
C PHE A 29 -5.78 4.50 -4.99
N MET A 30 -6.59 5.24 -5.74
CA MET A 30 -7.20 6.50 -5.29
C MET A 30 -8.66 6.38 -4.87
N ASN A 31 -9.30 5.25 -5.16
CA ASN A 31 -10.73 5.05 -4.93
C ASN A 31 -11.01 4.45 -3.55
N ASP A 32 -12.29 4.32 -3.21
CA ASP A 32 -12.78 3.78 -1.94
C ASP A 32 -12.61 2.25 -1.81
N ASP A 33 -12.00 1.61 -2.81
CA ASP A 33 -11.66 0.18 -2.86
C ASP A 33 -10.14 -0.07 -2.77
N LEU A 34 -9.40 0.86 -2.15
CA LEU A 34 -7.94 0.81 -2.01
C LEU A 34 -7.47 -0.51 -1.42
N TYR A 35 -8.13 -1.03 -0.37
CA TYR A 35 -7.75 -2.31 0.23
C TYR A 35 -7.71 -3.44 -0.82
N ASP A 36 -8.81 -3.60 -1.56
CA ASP A 36 -8.97 -4.68 -2.54
C ASP A 36 -8.01 -4.50 -3.71
N LYS A 37 -7.90 -3.27 -4.25
CA LYS A 37 -6.98 -2.98 -5.36
C LYS A 37 -5.54 -3.22 -5.00
N LEU A 38 -5.12 -2.80 -3.81
CA LEU A 38 -3.75 -2.99 -3.35
C LEU A 38 -3.46 -4.46 -3.06
N TYR A 39 -4.41 -5.18 -2.44
CA TYR A 39 -4.30 -6.61 -2.20
C TYR A 39 -4.12 -7.38 -3.51
N ASP A 40 -5.02 -7.20 -4.46
CA ASP A 40 -4.97 -7.87 -5.77
C ASP A 40 -3.68 -7.56 -6.53
N TYR A 41 -3.21 -6.30 -6.46
CA TYR A 41 -1.97 -5.90 -7.11
C TYR A 41 -0.76 -6.62 -6.50
N LEU A 42 -0.67 -6.67 -5.17
CA LEU A 42 0.40 -7.38 -4.47
C LEU A 42 0.38 -8.89 -4.74
N ILE A 43 -0.81 -9.50 -4.78
CA ILE A 43 -0.96 -10.91 -5.14
C ILE A 43 -0.43 -11.16 -6.55
N LYS A 44 -0.76 -10.31 -7.53
CA LYS A 44 -0.19 -10.41 -8.89
C LYS A 44 1.33 -10.27 -8.90
N LEU A 45 1.87 -9.28 -8.16
CA LEU A 45 3.31 -9.08 -8.04
C LEU A 45 4.04 -10.27 -7.39
N SER A 46 3.36 -11.01 -6.50
CA SER A 46 3.95 -12.19 -5.85
C SER A 46 4.24 -13.35 -6.80
N ARG A 47 3.64 -13.36 -8.02
CA ARG A 47 3.83 -14.39 -9.05
C ARG A 47 3.66 -15.83 -8.53
N GLY A 48 2.72 -16.03 -7.59
CA GLY A 48 2.45 -17.35 -7.01
C GLY A 48 3.46 -17.81 -5.95
N ASN A 49 4.29 -16.92 -5.41
CA ASN A 49 5.18 -17.25 -4.29
C ASN A 49 4.35 -17.37 -2.99
N ASP A 50 4.14 -18.59 -2.50
CA ASP A 50 3.33 -18.87 -1.30
C ASP A 50 3.79 -18.10 -0.05
N LYS A 51 5.10 -17.91 0.13
CA LYS A 51 5.64 -17.16 1.27
C LYS A 51 5.36 -15.66 1.15
N ALA A 52 5.42 -15.13 -0.08
CA ALA A 52 5.04 -13.76 -0.35
C ALA A 52 3.54 -13.56 -0.13
N VAL A 53 2.69 -14.47 -0.64
CA VAL A 53 1.23 -14.44 -0.45
C VAL A 53 0.85 -14.49 1.03
N ALA A 54 1.48 -15.37 1.82
CA ALA A 54 1.24 -15.44 3.26
C ALA A 54 1.62 -14.13 3.97
N HIS A 55 2.74 -13.51 3.60
CA HIS A 55 3.14 -12.21 4.16
C HIS A 55 2.20 -11.09 3.71
N ILE A 56 1.75 -11.07 2.45
CA ILE A 56 0.77 -10.08 1.95
C ILE A 56 -0.50 -10.14 2.80
N LYS A 57 -1.03 -11.34 3.06
CA LYS A 57 -2.23 -11.51 3.89
C LYS A 57 -2.08 -10.88 5.28
N LEU A 58 -0.99 -11.18 5.98
CA LEU A 58 -0.72 -10.63 7.31
C LEU A 58 -0.52 -9.11 7.27
N MET A 59 0.30 -8.64 6.33
CA MET A 59 0.61 -7.22 6.18
C MET A 59 -0.64 -6.40 5.85
N MET A 60 -1.50 -6.89 4.95
CA MET A 60 -2.71 -6.20 4.54
C MET A 60 -3.73 -6.11 5.68
N GLU A 61 -3.90 -7.16 6.48
CA GLU A 61 -4.73 -7.10 7.69
C GLU A 61 -4.20 -6.09 8.71
N GLU A 62 -2.89 -6.04 8.95
CA GLU A 62 -2.29 -5.02 9.84
C GLU A 62 -2.49 -3.60 9.31
N CYS A 63 -2.50 -3.43 7.99
CA CYS A 63 -2.68 -2.15 7.32
C CYS A 63 -4.16 -1.71 7.21
N ARG A 64 -5.12 -2.62 7.41
CA ARG A 64 -6.56 -2.37 7.23
C ARG A 64 -7.05 -1.09 7.93
N PRO A 65 -6.73 -0.82 9.21
CA PRO A 65 -7.23 0.39 9.87
C PRO A 65 -6.71 1.69 9.24
N ILE A 66 -5.48 1.69 8.70
CA ILE A 66 -4.92 2.87 8.03
C ILE A 66 -5.53 3.02 6.64
N ILE A 67 -5.75 1.93 5.91
CA ILE A 67 -6.39 1.95 4.60
C ILE A 67 -7.82 2.49 4.70
N GLU A 68 -8.60 2.03 5.68
CA GLU A 68 -9.96 2.52 5.92
C GLU A 68 -10.00 4.03 6.22
N LYS A 69 -8.99 4.56 6.93
CA LYS A 69 -8.85 6.01 7.13
C LYS A 69 -8.61 6.73 5.80
N ILE A 70 -7.74 6.19 4.94
CA ILE A 70 -7.44 6.77 3.62
C ILE A 70 -8.71 6.81 2.75
N GLU A 71 -9.47 5.70 2.71
CA GLU A 71 -10.71 5.56 1.93
C GLU A 71 -11.84 6.48 2.41
N LYS A 72 -11.79 6.95 3.66
CA LYS A 72 -12.77 7.89 4.24
C LYS A 72 -12.28 9.34 4.26
N ASP A 73 -11.12 9.62 3.65
CA ASP A 73 -10.44 10.91 3.73
C ASP A 73 -10.19 11.38 5.18
N GLU A 74 -10.02 10.44 6.09
CA GLU A 74 -9.69 10.71 7.48
C GLU A 74 -8.21 11.12 7.61
N GLN A 75 -7.92 11.85 8.69
CA GLN A 75 -6.58 12.35 8.96
C GLN A 75 -5.67 11.21 9.44
N ILE A 76 -4.44 11.20 8.94
CA ILE A 76 -3.41 10.21 9.30
C ILE A 76 -2.17 10.96 9.76
N SER A 77 -1.61 10.56 10.89
CA SER A 77 -0.37 11.13 11.39
C SER A 77 0.83 10.74 10.52
N ASN A 78 1.91 11.53 10.60
CA ASN A 78 3.14 11.18 9.90
C ASN A 78 3.72 9.83 10.36
N ASP A 79 3.57 9.48 11.63
CA ASP A 79 4.10 8.22 12.16
C ASP A 79 3.28 7.02 11.65
N GLU A 80 1.95 7.13 11.62
CA GLU A 80 1.07 6.13 10.98
C GLU A 80 1.41 5.97 9.50
N PHE A 81 1.55 7.08 8.77
CA PHE A 81 1.89 7.06 7.35
C PHE A 81 3.27 6.44 7.09
N ASN A 82 4.29 6.81 7.88
CA ASN A 82 5.65 6.28 7.73
C ASN A 82 5.70 4.78 8.05
N SER A 83 5.04 4.36 9.12
CA SER A 83 4.91 2.96 9.50
C SER A 83 4.20 2.15 8.41
N PHE A 84 3.10 2.67 7.88
CA PHE A 84 2.37 2.09 6.76
C PHE A 84 3.27 1.91 5.52
N MET A 85 3.96 2.97 5.09
CA MET A 85 4.86 2.90 3.93
C MET A 85 6.04 1.95 4.13
N GLU A 86 6.58 1.86 5.36
CA GLU A 86 7.71 0.97 5.64
C GLU A 86 7.36 -0.51 5.50
N LYS A 87 6.12 -0.92 5.82
CA LYS A 87 5.66 -2.29 5.60
C LYS A 87 5.79 -2.71 4.13
N PHE A 88 5.40 -1.84 3.20
CA PHE A 88 5.56 -2.10 1.76
C PHE A 88 7.03 -2.10 1.33
N ARG A 89 7.89 -1.27 1.92
CA ARG A 89 9.35 -1.30 1.64
C ARG A 89 9.97 -2.61 2.09
N VAL A 90 9.61 -3.10 3.28
CA VAL A 90 10.06 -4.40 3.80
C VAL A 90 9.60 -5.52 2.88
N PHE A 91 8.32 -5.52 2.48
CA PHE A 91 7.79 -6.50 1.53
C PHE A 91 8.57 -6.50 0.20
N LYS A 92 8.76 -5.32 -0.41
CA LYS A 92 9.51 -5.17 -1.67
C LYS A 92 10.92 -5.75 -1.56
N ARG A 93 11.67 -5.34 -0.52
CA ARG A 93 13.05 -5.82 -0.28
C ARG A 93 13.13 -7.33 -0.11
N LYS A 94 12.10 -7.96 0.44
CA LYS A 94 12.10 -9.38 0.75
C LYS A 94 11.70 -10.27 -0.43
N TYR A 95 10.83 -9.79 -1.33
CA TYR A 95 10.22 -10.66 -2.35
C TYR A 95 10.24 -10.12 -3.79
N LEU A 96 10.44 -8.82 -4.01
CA LEU A 96 10.32 -8.20 -5.33
C LEU A 96 11.66 -7.67 -5.89
N MET A 97 12.70 -7.63 -5.05
CA MET A 97 14.09 -7.35 -5.44
C MET A 97 14.85 -8.66 -5.62
#